data_AF-N4UT69-F1
#
_entry.id   AF-N4UT69-F1
#
_cell.length_a   1.000
_cell.length_b   1.000
_cell.length_c   1.000
_cell.angle_alpha   90.00
_cell.angle_beta   90.00
_cell.angle_gamma   90.00
#
_symmetry.space_group_name_H-M   'P 1'
#
loop_
_entity.id
_entity.type
_entity.pdbx_description
1 polymer ?
#
loop_
_entity_poly.entity_id
_entity_poly.type
_entity_poly.pdbx_seq_one_letter_code
_entity_poly.pdbx_strand_id
1 'polypeptide(L)'
;MSRTYDPAVHFNFDENKRRLWNDPWTKEQNLSGFMNWEIAKGALLDDDTEISTSFYSHFSEYFDGKHTHDLFSCSLDEAPETIENERIEKVGEVLYTIDGIDKTKIKSIQDANGIHWYQLLLTLTIRLSDDEVGVLVCRIFYRGKEVGKAEIGYSFT
;
A
#
# COMPACT_ATOMS: atom_id res chain seq x y z
N MET A 1 -4.73 1.87 -1.75
CA MET A 1 -5.79 1.64 -0.74
C MET A 1 -7.09 1.17 -1.40
N SER A 2 -8.08 0.74 -0.61
CA SER A 2 -9.43 0.36 -1.06
C SER A 2 -10.51 1.00 -0.21
N ARG A 3 -11.73 1.13 -0.74
CA ARG A 3 -12.93 1.57 -0.02
C ARG A 3 -14.14 0.72 -0.40
N THR A 4 -15.19 0.74 0.43
CA THR A 4 -16.48 0.10 0.13
C THR A 4 -17.00 0.61 -1.21
N TYR A 5 -17.39 -0.32 -2.09
CA TYR A 5 -17.87 -0.02 -3.41
C TYR A 5 -19.32 0.48 -3.36
N ASP A 6 -19.50 1.76 -3.68
CA ASP A 6 -20.80 2.34 -4.00
C ASP A 6 -21.01 2.40 -5.53
N PRO A 7 -21.94 1.62 -6.11
CA PRO A 7 -22.25 1.67 -7.54
C PRO A 7 -22.72 3.05 -8.02
N ALA A 8 -23.36 3.87 -7.18
CA ALA A 8 -23.84 5.19 -7.59
C ALA A 8 -22.68 6.17 -7.86
N VAL A 9 -21.55 5.97 -7.18
CA VAL A 9 -20.37 6.85 -7.27
C VAL A 9 -19.29 6.24 -8.14
N HIS A 10 -19.12 4.92 -8.11
CA HIS A 10 -17.96 4.23 -8.68
C HIS A 10 -18.25 3.44 -9.96
N PHE A 11 -19.45 3.48 -10.54
CA PHE A 11 -19.83 2.58 -11.65
C PHE A 11 -18.92 2.59 -12.89
N ASN A 12 -18.15 3.64 -13.15
CA ASN A 12 -17.35 3.78 -14.38
C ASN A 12 -15.84 3.54 -14.21
N PHE A 13 -15.41 3.00 -13.07
CA PHE A 13 -13.98 2.78 -12.82
C PHE A 13 -13.29 1.95 -13.93
N ASP A 14 -12.02 2.22 -14.18
CA ASP A 14 -11.17 1.52 -15.12
C ASP A 14 -10.75 0.15 -14.54
N GLU A 15 -11.40 -0.91 -15.02
CA GLU A 15 -11.15 -2.30 -14.61
C GLU A 15 -9.72 -2.78 -14.91
N ASN A 16 -8.96 -2.10 -15.78
CA ASN A 16 -7.56 -2.45 -16.03
C ASN A 16 -6.62 -1.92 -14.94
N LYS A 17 -7.06 -0.91 -14.19
CA LYS A 17 -6.27 -0.27 -13.13
C LYS A 17 -6.78 -0.66 -11.75
N ARG A 18 -8.10 -0.81 -11.60
CA ARG A 18 -8.76 -1.05 -10.31
C ARG A 18 -9.55 -2.35 -10.38
N ARG A 19 -9.74 -2.97 -9.23
CA ARG A 19 -10.47 -4.23 -9.11
C ARG A 19 -11.46 -4.19 -7.96
N LEU A 20 -12.59 -4.85 -8.18
CA LEU A 20 -13.52 -5.21 -7.13
C LEU A 20 -13.05 -6.48 -6.44
N TRP A 21 -13.28 -6.55 -5.14
CA TRP A 21 -13.06 -7.76 -4.34
C TRP A 21 -14.01 -7.77 -3.16
N ASN A 22 -14.38 -8.96 -2.69
CA ASN A 22 -15.22 -9.11 -1.50
C ASN A 22 -14.31 -9.22 -0.28
N ASP A 23 -14.54 -8.37 0.72
CA ASP A 23 -13.81 -8.42 1.96
C ASP A 23 -14.33 -9.57 2.82
N PRO A 24 -13.49 -10.57 3.13
CA PRO A 24 -13.97 -11.72 3.88
C PRO A 24 -14.29 -11.37 5.35
N TRP A 25 -13.82 -10.24 5.90
CA TRP A 25 -14.14 -9.78 7.26
C TRP A 25 -15.47 -9.04 7.32
N THR A 26 -15.71 -8.07 6.43
CA THR A 26 -16.93 -7.25 6.47
C THR A 26 -18.07 -7.82 5.62
N LYS A 27 -17.73 -8.72 4.68
CA LYS A 27 -18.62 -9.23 3.61
C LYS A 27 -19.08 -8.13 2.64
N GLU A 28 -18.47 -6.96 2.68
CA GLU A 28 -18.72 -5.88 1.74
C GLU A 28 -17.87 -6.04 0.48
N GLN A 29 -18.39 -5.56 -0.64
CA GLN A 29 -17.60 -5.43 -1.85
C GLN A 29 -16.78 -4.14 -1.76
N ASN A 30 -15.48 -4.23 -1.97
CA ASN A 30 -14.53 -3.13 -1.96
C ASN A 30 -13.96 -2.89 -3.36
N LEU A 31 -13.63 -1.64 -3.65
CA LEU A 31 -12.94 -1.22 -4.87
C LEU A 31 -11.51 -0.75 -4.52
N SER A 32 -10.51 -1.22 -5.25
CA SER A 32 -9.11 -0.82 -5.08
C SER A 32 -8.79 0.54 -5.70
N GLY A 33 -7.53 0.98 -5.62
CA GLY A 33 -7.00 2.11 -6.39
C GLY A 33 -7.35 3.49 -5.84
N PHE A 34 -7.77 3.58 -4.58
CA PHE A 34 -7.82 4.86 -3.88
C PHE A 34 -6.44 5.23 -3.37
N MET A 35 -6.11 6.51 -3.49
CA MET A 35 -4.84 7.09 -3.07
C MET A 35 -4.89 7.53 -1.60
N ASN A 36 -3.77 7.29 -0.91
CA ASN A 36 -3.46 7.91 0.37
C ASN A 36 -2.12 8.63 0.18
N TRP A 37 -2.11 9.95 0.38
CA TRP A 37 -0.95 10.77 0.06
C TRP A 37 -0.05 10.88 1.28
N GLU A 38 1.09 10.17 1.23
CA GLU A 38 2.06 10.14 2.33
C GLU A 38 2.93 11.40 2.38
N ILE A 39 3.31 11.91 1.20
CA ILE A 39 4.09 13.14 1.03
C ILE A 39 3.26 14.10 0.17
N ALA A 40 2.87 15.24 0.74
CA ALA A 40 2.22 16.29 -0.03
C ALA A 40 3.22 17.03 -0.92
N LYS A 41 2.77 17.53 -2.07
CA LYS A 41 3.61 18.35 -2.95
C LYS A 41 4.07 19.61 -2.21
N GLY A 42 5.38 19.88 -2.25
CA GLY A 42 5.98 21.01 -1.54
C GLY A 42 6.19 20.78 -0.04
N ALA A 43 5.92 19.58 0.48
CA ALA A 43 6.33 19.23 1.84
C ALA A 43 7.85 19.35 1.99
N LEU A 44 8.30 19.97 3.08
CA LEU A 44 9.70 20.04 3.44
C LEU A 44 10.06 18.73 4.15
N LEU A 45 11.03 18.00 3.56
CA LEU A 45 11.63 16.81 4.15
C LEU A 45 13.08 17.16 4.48
N ASP A 46 13.46 16.93 5.73
CA ASP A 46 14.85 16.97 6.18
C ASP A 46 15.36 15.58 6.54
N ASP A 47 16.64 15.47 6.88
CA ASP A 47 17.30 14.19 7.18
C ASP A 47 16.70 13.48 8.40
N ASP A 48 16.02 14.22 9.29
CA ASP A 48 15.36 13.68 10.48
C ASP A 48 13.88 13.31 10.21
N THR A 49 13.37 13.60 9.02
CA THR A 49 11.96 13.37 8.68
C THR A 49 11.70 11.89 8.36
N GLU A 50 10.92 11.24 9.22
CA GLU A 50 10.34 9.92 8.96
C GLU A 50 8.81 10.01 8.86
N ILE A 51 8.28 9.61 7.71
CA ILE A 51 6.83 9.45 7.50
C ILE A 51 6.49 8.00 7.79
N SER A 52 5.43 7.78 8.57
CA SER A 52 5.02 6.45 9.01
C SER A 52 3.52 6.27 8.90
N THR A 53 3.10 5.32 8.06
CA THR A 53 1.69 5.06 7.80
C THR A 53 1.38 3.57 7.89
N SER A 54 0.33 3.25 8.64
CA SER A 54 -0.13 1.88 8.79
C SER A 54 -1.20 1.52 7.78
N PHE A 55 -1.13 0.30 7.26
CA PHE A 55 -2.12 -0.26 6.34
C PHE A 55 -2.37 -1.74 6.63
N TYR A 56 -3.58 -2.19 6.30
CA TYR A 56 -3.91 -3.61 6.40
C TYR A 56 -3.57 -4.33 5.09
N SER A 57 -2.88 -5.46 5.21
CA SER A 57 -2.71 -6.43 4.14
C SER A 57 -3.51 -7.67 4.46
N HIS A 58 -4.25 -8.16 3.47
CA HIS A 58 -5.07 -9.37 3.58
C HIS A 58 -4.57 -10.43 2.61
N PHE A 59 -4.47 -11.67 3.08
CA PHE A 59 -4.08 -12.79 2.23
C PHE A 59 -4.74 -14.09 2.66
N SER A 60 -4.96 -14.98 1.71
CA SER A 60 -5.47 -16.33 1.95
C SER A 60 -4.33 -17.28 2.32
N GLU A 61 -4.65 -18.39 2.98
CA GLU A 61 -3.68 -19.46 3.30
C GLU A 61 -2.94 -20.06 2.10
N TYR A 62 -3.49 -19.92 0.89
CA TYR A 62 -2.86 -20.37 -0.35
C TYR A 62 -1.83 -19.39 -0.92
N PHE A 63 -1.75 -18.17 -0.38
CA PHE A 63 -0.87 -17.13 -0.88
C PHE A 63 0.15 -16.75 0.19
N ASP A 64 1.22 -17.54 0.26
CA ASP A 64 2.36 -17.34 1.16
C ASP A 64 3.56 -16.69 0.46
N GLY A 65 3.27 -15.90 -0.58
CA GLY A 65 4.27 -15.40 -1.52
C GLY A 65 4.83 -14.03 -1.18
N LYS A 66 5.55 -13.49 -2.17
CA LYS A 66 5.92 -12.08 -2.20
C LYS A 66 4.67 -11.23 -2.45
N HIS A 67 4.56 -10.16 -1.69
CA HIS A 67 3.54 -9.14 -1.84
C HIS A 67 4.19 -7.84 -2.31
N THR A 68 3.40 -6.98 -2.94
CA THR A 68 3.84 -5.66 -3.41
C THR A 68 3.04 -4.57 -2.73
N HIS A 69 3.73 -3.47 -2.42
CA HIS A 69 3.13 -2.19 -2.10
C HIS A 69 3.55 -1.19 -3.17
N ASP A 70 2.63 -0.80 -4.04
CA ASP A 70 2.92 0.12 -5.14
C ASP A 70 3.13 1.55 -4.62
N LEU A 71 4.13 2.23 -5.17
CA LEU A 71 4.48 3.61 -4.86
C LEU A 71 4.17 4.49 -6.06
N PHE A 72 3.51 5.62 -5.82
CA PHE A 72 3.04 6.51 -6.87
C PHE A 72 3.50 7.95 -6.63
N SER A 73 3.65 8.71 -7.71
CA SER A 73 3.86 10.15 -7.70
C SER A 73 2.70 10.86 -8.40
N CYS A 74 2.53 12.15 -8.11
CA CYS A 74 1.61 13.00 -8.86
C CYS A 74 2.16 14.41 -9.03
N SER A 75 1.91 14.98 -10.21
CA SER A 75 2.36 16.33 -10.56
C SER A 75 1.38 17.45 -10.18
N LEU A 76 0.15 17.11 -9.80
CA LEU A 76 -0.88 18.08 -9.39
C LEU A 76 -0.59 18.66 -8.00
N ASP A 77 -1.02 19.90 -7.77
CA ASP A 77 -0.97 20.53 -6.45
C ASP A 77 -2.05 19.95 -5.52
N GLU A 78 -3.24 19.71 -6.08
CA GLU A 78 -4.31 18.99 -5.41
C GLU A 78 -4.30 17.52 -5.81
N ALA A 79 -4.09 16.68 -4.80
CA ALA A 79 -3.76 15.29 -5.02
C ALA A 79 -5.05 14.49 -5.32
N PRO A 80 -5.16 13.84 -6.50
CA PRO A 80 -6.37 13.16 -6.93
C PRO A 80 -6.71 11.96 -6.04
N GLU A 81 -7.98 11.59 -6.03
CA GLU A 81 -8.48 10.54 -5.14
C GLU A 81 -8.12 9.11 -5.59
N THR A 82 -7.97 8.89 -6.90
CA THR A 82 -7.80 7.54 -7.46
C THR A 82 -6.62 7.49 -8.44
N ILE A 83 -6.03 6.30 -8.58
CA ILE A 83 -4.91 5.97 -9.50
C ILE A 83 -5.25 6.15 -11.00
N GLU A 84 -6.49 6.48 -11.34
CA GLU A 84 -6.92 6.59 -12.73
C GLU A 84 -6.54 7.92 -13.36
N ASN A 85 -6.32 8.94 -12.53
CA ASN A 85 -5.95 10.27 -12.99
C ASN A 85 -4.66 10.21 -13.82
N GLU A 86 -4.66 10.86 -14.98
CA GLU A 86 -3.53 10.88 -15.93
C GLU A 86 -2.23 11.45 -15.35
N ARG A 87 -2.31 12.21 -14.26
CA ARG A 87 -1.17 12.81 -13.57
C ARG A 87 -0.59 11.94 -12.48
N ILE A 88 -1.12 10.74 -12.27
CA ILE A 88 -0.55 9.73 -11.39
C ILE A 88 0.36 8.80 -12.19
N GLU A 89 1.56 8.57 -11.65
CA GLU A 89 2.52 7.63 -12.20
C GLU A 89 2.96 6.65 -11.11
N LYS A 90 3.03 5.35 -11.44
CA LYS A 90 3.67 4.36 -10.57
C LYS A 90 5.18 4.54 -10.69
N VAL A 91 5.83 4.93 -9.60
CA VAL A 91 7.28 5.21 -9.55
C VAL A 91 8.09 4.06 -8.96
N GLY A 92 7.43 3.11 -8.30
CA GLY A 92 8.10 1.95 -7.74
C GLY A 92 7.15 0.98 -7.06
N GLU A 93 7.74 -0.04 -6.45
CA GLU A 93 7.05 -0.99 -5.60
C GLU A 93 7.96 -1.47 -4.48
N VAL A 94 7.42 -1.61 -3.27
CA VAL A 94 8.09 -2.30 -2.19
C VAL A 94 7.65 -3.76 -2.22
N LEU A 95 8.59 -4.66 -2.54
CA LEU A 95 8.40 -6.08 -2.36
C LEU A 95 8.57 -6.42 -0.89
N TYR A 96 7.59 -7.10 -0.30
CA TYR A 96 7.65 -7.59 1.07
C TYR A 96 7.23 -9.07 1.16
N THR A 97 7.77 -9.77 2.15
CA THR A 97 7.44 -11.18 2.42
C THR A 97 6.91 -11.35 3.84
N ILE A 98 6.01 -12.31 4.00
CA ILE A 98 5.49 -12.74 5.31
C ILE A 98 6.15 -14.05 5.78
N ASP A 99 7.21 -14.49 5.09
CA ASP A 99 7.97 -15.68 5.44
C ASP A 99 8.52 -15.60 6.87
N GLY A 100 8.31 -16.68 7.63
CA GLY A 100 8.75 -16.77 9.02
C GLY A 100 7.94 -15.91 9.99
N ILE A 101 6.83 -15.30 9.57
CA ILE A 101 5.84 -14.75 10.50
C ILE A 101 5.04 -15.90 11.11
N ASP A 102 4.94 -15.89 12.44
CA ASP A 102 4.11 -16.83 13.19
C ASP A 102 2.62 -16.53 12.95
N LYS A 103 2.02 -17.29 12.02
CA LYS A 103 0.61 -17.18 11.62
C LYS A 103 -0.37 -17.37 12.77
N THR A 104 0.01 -18.10 13.82
CA THR A 104 -0.87 -18.33 14.98
C THR A 104 -1.12 -17.04 15.78
N LYS A 105 -0.25 -16.04 15.60
CA LYS A 105 -0.35 -14.72 16.25
C LYS A 105 -1.01 -13.67 15.37
N ILE A 106 -1.45 -14.05 14.18
CA ILE A 106 -2.11 -13.18 13.21
C ILE A 106 -3.61 -13.32 13.37
N LYS A 107 -4.33 -12.21 13.30
CA LYS A 107 -5.80 -12.24 13.26
C LYS A 107 -6.24 -12.94 11.98
N SER A 108 -7.04 -13.99 12.11
CA SER A 108 -7.56 -14.75 10.99
C SER A 108 -9.05 -15.03 11.12
N ILE A 109 -9.67 -15.34 9.98
CA ILE A 109 -11.05 -15.82 9.88
C ILE A 109 -11.10 -16.95 8.85
N GLN A 110 -12.17 -17.73 8.86
CA GLN A 110 -12.50 -18.66 7.79
C GLN A 110 -13.69 -18.10 7.00
N ASP A 111 -13.61 -18.09 5.68
CA ASP A 111 -14.75 -17.70 4.84
C ASP A 111 -15.77 -18.84 4.66
N ALA A 112 -16.86 -18.57 3.94
CA ALA A 112 -17.93 -19.54 3.71
C ALA A 112 -17.49 -20.75 2.87
N ASN A 113 -16.39 -20.64 2.13
CA ASN A 113 -15.81 -21.71 1.33
C ASN A 113 -14.77 -22.52 2.12
N GLY A 114 -14.56 -22.20 3.40
CA GLY A 114 -13.58 -22.87 4.25
C GLY A 114 -12.15 -22.32 4.12
N ILE A 115 -11.94 -21.22 3.38
CA ILE A 115 -10.60 -20.66 3.16
C ILE A 115 -10.22 -19.80 4.37
N HIS A 116 -9.03 -20.02 4.93
CA HIS A 116 -8.48 -19.14 5.95
C HIS A 116 -7.90 -17.86 5.33
N TRP A 117 -8.33 -16.74 5.91
CA TRP A 117 -7.86 -15.41 5.57
C TRP A 117 -7.17 -14.77 6.76
N TYR A 118 -6.02 -14.14 6.51
CA TYR A 118 -5.17 -13.48 7.50
C TYR A 118 -5.14 -11.98 7.26
N GLN A 119 -5.17 -11.20 8.34
CA GLN A 119 -5.09 -9.75 8.32
C GLN A 119 -3.86 -9.26 9.09
N LEU A 120 -2.94 -8.58 8.40
CA LEU A 120 -1.74 -8.01 9.00
C LEU A 120 -1.85 -6.50 8.99
N LEU A 121 -1.60 -5.88 10.14
CA LEU A 121 -1.30 -4.46 10.21
C LEU A 121 0.20 -4.29 9.94
N LEU A 122 0.51 -3.67 8.81
CA LEU A 122 1.86 -3.33 8.40
C LEU A 122 2.06 -1.83 8.54
N THR A 123 3.32 -1.41 8.67
CA THR A 123 3.70 0.01 8.68
C THR A 123 4.67 0.27 7.53
N LEU A 124 4.31 1.16 6.62
CA LEU A 124 5.23 1.75 5.65
C LEU A 124 5.94 2.92 6.34
N THR A 125 7.27 2.94 6.29
CA THR A 125 8.05 4.14 6.60
C THR A 125 8.76 4.66 5.36
N ILE A 126 8.85 5.98 5.25
CA ILE A 126 9.52 6.68 4.17
C ILE A 126 10.44 7.71 4.80
N ARG A 127 11.72 7.69 4.40
CA ARG A 127 12.74 8.63 4.82
C ARG A 127 13.68 8.97 3.68
N LEU A 128 14.42 10.07 3.80
CA LEU A 128 15.57 10.34 2.94
C LEU A 128 16.69 9.32 3.22
N SER A 129 17.49 9.01 2.20
CA SER A 129 18.67 8.18 2.37
C SER A 129 19.78 8.98 3.05
N ASP A 130 20.34 8.41 4.12
CA ASP A 130 21.50 8.98 4.83
C ASP A 130 22.77 8.97 3.94
N ASP A 131 22.83 8.04 2.98
CA ASP A 131 24.02 7.76 2.17
C ASP A 131 23.96 8.39 0.77
N GLU A 132 22.75 8.67 0.24
CA GLU A 132 22.55 9.11 -1.14
C GLU A 132 21.55 10.27 -1.25
N VAL A 133 22.03 11.42 -1.71
CA VAL A 133 21.18 12.60 -1.97
C VAL A 133 20.18 12.29 -3.07
N GLY A 134 18.91 12.63 -2.85
CA GLY A 134 17.87 12.41 -3.84
C GLY A 134 17.35 10.97 -3.85
N VAL A 135 17.50 10.22 -2.77
CA VAL A 135 16.92 8.87 -2.65
C VAL A 135 15.96 8.81 -1.47
N LEU A 136 14.76 8.29 -1.73
CA LEU A 136 13.80 7.90 -0.70
C LEU A 136 13.98 6.41 -0.38
N VAL A 137 14.11 6.10 0.91
CA VAL A 137 14.14 4.73 1.42
C VAL A 137 12.75 4.41 1.96
N CYS A 138 12.08 3.45 1.32
CA CYS A 138 10.77 2.96 1.72
C CYS A 138 10.91 1.59 2.37
N ARG A 139 10.44 1.43 3.61
CA ARG A 139 10.51 0.16 4.37
C ARG A 139 9.14 -0.26 4.86
N ILE A 140 8.87 -1.56 4.85
CA ILE A 140 7.65 -2.12 5.42
C ILE A 140 8.01 -2.93 6.65
N PHE A 141 7.29 -2.68 7.74
CA PHE A 141 7.45 -3.35 9.01
C PHE A 141 6.21 -4.13 9.41
N TYR A 142 6.44 -5.29 10.03
CA TYR A 142 5.44 -6.01 10.81
C TYR A 142 5.94 -6.14 12.24
N ARG A 143 5.21 -5.54 13.20
CA ARG A 143 5.55 -5.54 14.64
C ARG A 143 7.02 -5.16 14.92
N GLY A 144 7.51 -4.13 14.23
CA GLY A 144 8.89 -3.63 14.36
C GLY A 144 9.96 -4.43 13.62
N LYS A 145 9.62 -5.56 13.00
CA LYS A 145 10.53 -6.31 12.12
C LYS A 145 10.37 -5.84 10.67
N GLU A 146 11.47 -5.45 10.03
CA GLU A 146 11.48 -5.15 8.59
C GLU A 146 11.14 -6.42 7.79
N VAL A 147 10.20 -6.29 6.85
CA VAL A 147 9.71 -7.37 5.99
C VAL A 147 9.76 -7.02 4.50
N GLY A 148 10.09 -5.78 4.16
CA GLY A 148 10.30 -5.33 2.80
C GLY A 148 11.00 -3.97 2.75
N LYS A 149 11.72 -3.71 1.66
CA LYS A 149 12.48 -2.49 1.43
C LYS A 149 12.52 -2.18 -0.07
N ALA A 150 12.44 -0.90 -0.41
CA ALA A 150 12.77 -0.36 -1.72
C ALA A 150 13.47 1.00 -1.57
N GLU A 151 14.22 1.38 -2.60
CA GLU A 151 14.86 2.68 -2.71
C GLU A 151 14.41 3.32 -4.03
N ILE A 152 14.00 4.58 -3.96
CA ILE A 152 13.54 5.35 -5.13
C ILE A 152 14.42 6.57 -5.27
N GLY A 153 15.17 6.62 -6.38
CA GLY A 153 15.86 7.83 -6.78
C GLY A 153 14.86 8.86 -7.33
N TYR A 154 15.00 10.11 -6.90
CA TYR A 154 14.31 11.27 -7.43
C TYR A 154 15.35 12.34 -7.78
N SER A 155 15.15 13.03 -8.89
CA SER A 155 16.04 14.12 -9.31
C SER A 155 15.35 15.46 -9.06
N PHE A 156 16.04 16.37 -8.40
CA PHE A 156 15.67 17.78 -8.41
C PHE A 156 16.00 18.31 -9.81
N THR A 157 14.99 18.70 -10.57
CA THR A 157 15.16 19.48 -11.81
C THR A 157 14.75 20.91 -11.59
#